data_AF-A0A967GWF4-F1
#
_entry.id   AF-A0A967GWF4-F1
#
_cell.length_a   1.000
_cell.length_b   1.000
_cell.length_c   1.000
_cell.angle_alpha   90.00
_cell.angle_beta   90.00
_cell.angle_gamma   90.00
#
_symmetry.space_group_name_H-M   'P 1'
#
loop_
_entity.id
_entity.type
_entity.pdbx_description
1 polymer ?
#
loop_
_entity_poly.entity_id
_entity_poly.type
_entity_poly.pdbx_seq_one_letter_code
_entity_poly.pdbx_strand_id
1 'polypeptide(L)'
;MKKVFTGRDVEALLRAGKGVEAIPAGVLLTPTAKDAIKEAETRRRRGVNSGELAGAEPMVPDYEFRWEPGKDPQTPEEIHNFFHSPELETLKHRMCDMGRRMWKKNYTDGNGGNLTIRVGDNLVLCTPTLISKGFMQPEDMALIDLDGNQLAGRRKRTSE
;
A
#
# COMPACT_ATOMS: atom_id res chain seq x y z
N MET A 1 23.72 55.29 22.27
CA MET A 1 22.92 54.23 22.92
C MET A 1 23.29 52.90 22.29
N LYS A 2 23.55 51.84 23.08
CA LYS A 2 23.80 50.50 22.51
C LYS A 2 22.48 49.93 21.99
N LYS A 3 22.44 49.54 20.72
CA LYS A 3 21.25 48.92 20.10
C LYS A 3 21.02 47.54 20.73
N VAL A 4 19.79 47.26 21.15
CA VAL A 4 19.40 45.98 21.76
C VAL A 4 18.77 45.09 20.70
N PHE A 5 19.14 43.82 20.68
CA PHE A 5 18.58 42.79 19.80
C PHE A 5 17.83 41.76 20.63
N THR A 6 16.57 41.50 20.28
CA THR A 6 15.68 40.60 21.01
C THR A 6 15.57 39.24 20.31
N GLY A 7 14.99 38.24 20.99
CA GLY A 7 14.71 36.93 20.37
C GLY A 7 13.88 37.02 19.08
N ARG A 8 12.89 37.92 19.04
CA ARG A 8 12.07 38.14 17.84
C ARG A 8 12.87 38.66 16.65
N ASP A 9 13.86 39.49 16.91
CA ASP A 9 14.74 40.04 15.86
C ASP A 9 15.64 38.94 15.28
N VAL A 10 16.14 38.03 16.13
CA VAL A 10 16.93 36.86 15.69
C VAL A 10 16.07 35.89 14.89
N GLU A 11 14.87 35.57 15.36
CA GLU A 11 13.93 34.70 14.62
C GLU A 11 13.53 35.29 13.26
N ALA A 12 13.31 36.61 13.19
CA ALA A 12 12.99 37.29 11.94
C ALA A 12 14.14 37.22 10.93
N LEU A 13 15.40 37.35 11.39
CA LEU A 13 16.58 37.16 10.55
C LEU A 13 16.68 35.73 10.02
N LEU A 14 16.49 34.74 10.89
CA LEU A 14 16.53 33.32 10.52
C LEU A 14 15.42 32.96 9.53
N ARG A 15 14.20 33.48 9.72
CA ARG A 15 13.07 33.29 8.79
C ARG A 15 13.32 33.95 7.43
N ALA A 16 14.06 35.06 7.40
CA ALA A 16 14.51 35.71 6.17
C ALA A 16 15.70 35.01 5.49
N GLY A 17 16.11 33.82 5.98
CA GLY A 17 17.22 33.04 5.43
C GLY A 17 18.59 33.65 5.71
N LYS A 18 18.68 34.67 6.58
CA LYS A 18 19.96 35.27 6.99
C LYS A 18 20.52 34.49 8.18
N GLY A 19 21.79 34.13 8.09
CA GLY A 19 22.47 33.46 9.19
C GLY A 19 22.76 34.39 10.36
N VAL A 20 23.23 33.79 11.45
CA VAL A 20 23.49 34.46 12.72
C VAL A 20 24.60 35.51 12.62
N GLU A 21 25.48 35.34 11.63
CA GLU A 21 26.52 36.26 11.19
C GLU A 21 26.00 37.63 10.71
N ALA A 22 24.69 37.75 10.40
CA ALA A 22 24.07 39.02 10.03
C ALA A 22 23.81 39.96 11.22
N ILE A 23 24.06 39.51 12.45
CA ILE A 23 23.90 40.33 13.66
C ILE A 23 25.10 41.28 13.79
N PRO A 24 24.90 42.62 13.85
CA PRO A 24 26.00 43.58 13.93
C PRO A 24 26.85 43.42 15.19
N ALA A 25 28.18 43.54 15.07
CA ALA A 25 29.09 43.50 16.21
C ALA A 25 28.83 44.68 17.18
N GLY A 26 28.80 44.40 18.49
CA GLY A 26 28.64 45.41 19.54
C GLY A 26 27.20 45.70 19.98
N VAL A 27 26.20 44.96 19.49
CA VAL A 27 24.82 45.03 19.97
C VAL A 27 24.64 44.30 21.31
N LEU A 28 23.68 44.76 22.12
CA LEU A 28 23.31 44.07 23.35
C LEU A 28 22.26 43.00 23.03
N LEU A 29 22.58 41.72 23.30
CA LEU A 29 21.67 40.61 23.10
C LEU A 29 20.88 40.31 24.37
N THR A 30 19.55 40.20 24.25
CA THR A 30 18.72 39.67 25.35
C THR A 30 19.02 38.18 25.60
N PRO A 31 18.68 37.63 26.77
CA PRO A 31 18.78 36.18 27.02
C PRO A 31 18.05 35.36 25.95
N THR A 32 16.84 35.78 25.59
CA THR A 32 16.04 35.14 24.52
C THR A 32 16.69 35.21 23.14
N ALA A 33 17.45 36.27 22.84
CA ALA A 33 18.22 36.34 21.59
C ALA A 33 19.35 35.31 21.58
N LYS A 34 20.05 35.13 22.72
CA LYS A 34 21.13 34.13 22.84
C LYS A 34 20.59 32.70 22.73
N ASP A 35 19.42 32.43 23.30
CA ASP A 35 18.77 31.12 23.20
C ASP A 35 18.40 30.77 21.75
N ALA A 36 17.80 31.72 21.02
CA ALA A 36 17.45 31.54 19.61
C ALA A 36 18.68 31.29 18.71
N ILE A 37 19.79 31.98 18.98
CA ILE A 37 21.07 31.77 18.30
C ILE A 37 21.60 30.34 18.54
N LYS A 38 21.64 29.92 19.81
CA LYS A 38 22.12 28.59 20.19
C LYS A 38 21.28 27.47 19.56
N GLU A 39 19.97 27.65 19.48
CA GLU A 39 19.07 26.71 18.83
C GLU A 39 19.33 26.62 17.32
N ALA A 40 19.50 27.76 16.65
CA ALA A 40 19.82 27.82 15.22
C ALA A 40 21.17 27.16 14.89
N GLU A 41 22.20 27.41 15.69
CA GLU A 41 23.51 26.76 15.56
C GLU A 41 23.42 25.24 15.79
N THR A 42 22.60 24.80 16.74
CA THR A 42 22.37 23.38 17.02
C THR A 42 21.66 22.69 15.84
N ARG A 43 20.68 23.36 15.23
CA ARG A 43 20.01 22.88 14.01
C ARG A 43 20.96 22.79 12.82
N ARG A 44 21.84 23.80 12.65
CA ARG A 44 22.89 23.81 11.62
C ARG A 44 23.93 22.69 11.83
N ARG A 45 24.38 22.47 13.08
CA ARG A 45 25.32 21.39 13.45
C ARG A 45 24.73 20.00 13.27
N ARG A 46 23.41 19.85 13.45
CA ARG A 46 22.72 18.57 13.19
C ARG A 46 22.62 18.20 11.73
N GLY A 47 23.11 19.04 10.79
CA GLY A 47 23.27 18.65 9.39
C GLY A 47 22.00 18.04 8.80
N VAL A 48 20.82 18.53 9.20
CA VAL A 48 19.59 18.12 8.54
C VAL A 48 19.50 18.96 7.28
N ASN A 49 20.19 18.51 6.23
CA ASN A 49 19.83 18.87 4.87
C ASN A 49 18.39 18.39 4.69
N SER A 50 17.43 19.28 4.91
CA SER A 50 16.00 19.03 4.67
C SER A 50 15.68 18.86 3.17
N GLY A 51 16.69 18.70 2.32
CA GLY A 51 16.57 18.60 0.87
C GLY A 51 16.89 17.22 0.26
N GLU A 52 17.41 16.24 1.01
CA GLU A 52 17.87 14.96 0.41
C GLU A 52 17.29 13.68 1.01
N LEU A 53 16.41 13.79 2.01
CA LEU A 53 15.58 12.68 2.47
C LEU A 53 14.13 13.14 2.48
N ALA A 54 13.54 13.29 1.28
CA ALA A 54 12.11 13.09 1.16
C ALA A 54 11.87 11.65 1.64
N GLY A 55 11.37 11.50 2.87
CA GLY A 55 11.16 10.21 3.49
C GLY A 55 10.36 9.34 2.53
N ALA A 56 10.94 8.21 2.12
CA ALA A 56 10.16 7.19 1.44
C ALA A 56 9.09 6.75 2.44
N GLU A 57 7.84 7.17 2.21
CA GLU A 57 6.69 6.68 2.97
C GLU A 57 6.76 5.16 3.02
N PRO A 58 6.57 4.53 4.19
CA PRO A 58 6.59 3.07 4.29
C PRO A 58 5.53 2.50 3.34
N MET A 59 5.97 1.66 2.40
CA MET A 59 5.07 1.13 1.39
C MET A 59 4.16 0.04 1.98
N VAL A 60 2.87 0.10 1.65
CA VAL A 60 1.92 -0.98 1.92
C VAL A 60 1.93 -1.96 0.74
N PRO A 61 1.78 -3.28 0.97
CA PRO A 61 1.63 -4.23 -0.12
C PRO A 61 0.39 -3.93 -0.96
N ASP A 62 0.55 -3.93 -2.28
CA ASP A 62 -0.57 -3.86 -3.21
C ASP A 62 -0.99 -5.28 -3.63
N TYR A 63 -2.22 -5.66 -3.26
CA TYR A 63 -2.81 -6.95 -3.62
C TYR A 63 -3.91 -6.81 -4.67
N GLU A 64 -4.20 -5.60 -5.16
CA GLU A 64 -5.25 -5.35 -6.12
C GLU A 64 -4.89 -5.93 -7.48
N PHE A 65 -5.77 -6.77 -8.01
CA PHE A 65 -5.68 -7.22 -9.38
C PHE A 65 -6.35 -6.19 -10.29
N ARG A 66 -5.61 -5.66 -11.25
CA ARG A 66 -6.11 -4.67 -12.22
C ARG A 66 -6.15 -5.31 -13.59
N TRP A 67 -7.34 -5.33 -14.20
CA TRP A 67 -7.53 -5.73 -15.59
C TRP A 67 -7.70 -4.51 -16.48
N GLU A 68 -7.51 -4.69 -17.78
CA GLU A 68 -7.83 -3.67 -18.77
C GLU A 68 -9.33 -3.75 -19.14
N PRO A 69 -10.11 -2.67 -18.97
CA PRO A 69 -11.51 -2.67 -19.37
C PRO A 69 -11.66 -2.96 -20.88
N GLY A 70 -12.63 -3.80 -21.22
CA GLY A 70 -12.94 -4.25 -22.58
C GLY A 70 -12.01 -5.33 -23.11
N LYS A 71 -11.12 -5.89 -22.28
CA LYS A 71 -10.11 -6.90 -22.68
C LYS A 71 -10.37 -8.29 -22.11
N ASP A 72 -11.60 -8.58 -21.70
CA ASP A 72 -11.97 -9.92 -21.28
C ASP A 72 -11.76 -10.92 -22.43
N PRO A 73 -11.14 -12.10 -22.19
CA PRO A 73 -11.02 -13.17 -23.19
C PRO A 73 -12.41 -13.62 -23.67
N GLN A 74 -12.54 -13.83 -24.97
CA GLN A 74 -13.83 -14.13 -25.62
C GLN A 74 -13.88 -15.56 -26.15
N THR A 75 -12.76 -16.11 -26.60
CA THR A 75 -12.70 -17.46 -27.17
C THR A 75 -12.34 -18.51 -26.11
N PRO A 76 -12.71 -19.79 -26.30
CA PRO A 76 -12.32 -20.86 -25.38
C PRO A 76 -10.80 -20.98 -25.16
N GLU A 77 -10.00 -20.72 -26.20
CA GLU A 77 -8.54 -20.75 -26.13
C GLU A 77 -8.01 -19.56 -25.31
N GLU A 78 -8.54 -18.36 -25.54
CA GLU A 78 -8.18 -17.17 -24.75
C GLU A 78 -8.56 -17.35 -23.28
N ILE A 79 -9.75 -17.90 -23.00
CA ILE A 79 -10.20 -18.21 -21.63
C ILE A 79 -9.26 -19.23 -20.98
N HIS A 80 -8.87 -20.27 -21.72
CA HIS A 80 -7.91 -21.26 -21.23
C HIS A 80 -6.57 -20.63 -20.90
N ASN A 81 -6.02 -19.82 -21.80
CA ASN A 81 -4.74 -19.15 -21.61
C ASN A 81 -4.79 -18.15 -20.45
N PHE A 82 -5.86 -17.37 -20.34
CA PHE A 82 -6.09 -16.45 -19.24
C PHE A 82 -6.18 -17.18 -17.90
N PHE A 83 -6.96 -18.26 -17.83
CA PHE A 83 -7.13 -19.05 -16.61
C PHE A 83 -5.83 -19.68 -16.11
N HIS A 84 -4.88 -19.98 -17.00
CA HIS A 84 -3.56 -20.52 -16.66
C HIS A 84 -2.43 -19.47 -16.70
N SER A 85 -2.79 -18.17 -16.75
CA SER A 85 -1.80 -17.09 -16.73
C SER A 85 -1.06 -17.02 -15.39
N PRO A 86 0.22 -16.57 -15.36
CA PRO A 86 1.00 -16.42 -14.14
C PRO A 86 0.30 -15.56 -13.07
N GLU A 87 -0.42 -14.54 -13.50
CA GLU A 87 -1.17 -13.63 -12.64
C GLU A 87 -2.33 -14.36 -11.96
N LEU A 88 -3.13 -15.15 -12.70
CA LEU A 88 -4.23 -15.92 -12.11
C LEU A 88 -3.70 -17.05 -11.22
N GLU A 89 -2.59 -17.70 -11.56
CA GLU A 89 -1.95 -18.68 -10.68
C GLU A 89 -1.55 -18.05 -9.33
N THR A 90 -1.00 -16.84 -9.36
CA THR A 90 -0.70 -16.08 -8.14
C THR A 90 -1.96 -15.84 -7.30
N LEU A 91 -3.08 -15.49 -7.92
CA LEU A 91 -4.35 -15.29 -7.22
C LEU A 91 -4.89 -16.60 -6.63
N LYS A 92 -4.86 -17.72 -7.38
CA LYS A 92 -5.30 -19.03 -6.90
C LYS A 92 -4.50 -19.45 -5.65
N HIS A 93 -3.18 -19.26 -5.66
CA HIS A 93 -2.33 -19.53 -4.49
C HIS A 93 -2.69 -18.65 -3.29
N ARG A 94 -2.97 -17.35 -3.51
CA ARG A 94 -3.42 -16.43 -2.45
C ARG A 94 -4.79 -16.84 -1.89
N MET A 95 -5.72 -17.27 -2.73
CA MET A 95 -7.03 -17.79 -2.30
C MET A 95 -6.88 -19.05 -1.43
N CYS A 96 -6.03 -20.00 -1.82
CA CYS A 96 -5.70 -21.16 -1.00
C CYS A 96 -5.09 -20.77 0.35
N ASP A 97 -4.20 -19.77 0.37
CA ASP A 97 -3.61 -19.29 1.62
C ASP A 97 -4.64 -18.63 2.54
N MET A 98 -5.53 -17.81 1.98
CA MET A 98 -6.62 -17.22 2.73
C MET A 98 -7.55 -18.30 3.30
N GLY A 99 -7.93 -19.28 2.49
CA GLY A 99 -8.74 -20.41 2.94
C GLY A 99 -8.11 -21.19 4.11
N ARG A 100 -6.80 -21.43 4.06
CA ARG A 100 -6.04 -22.03 5.19
C ARG A 100 -6.09 -21.17 6.46
N ARG A 101 -5.99 -19.84 6.34
CA ARG A 101 -6.06 -18.91 7.48
C ARG A 101 -7.46 -18.90 8.10
N MET A 102 -8.51 -18.84 7.27
CA MET A 102 -9.91 -18.89 7.71
C MET A 102 -10.21 -20.21 8.44
N TRP A 103 -9.78 -21.34 7.88
CA TRP A 103 -9.92 -22.65 8.52
C TRP A 103 -9.21 -22.71 9.88
N LYS A 104 -7.94 -22.29 9.97
CA LYS A 104 -7.16 -22.26 11.22
C LYS A 104 -7.78 -21.38 12.31
N LYS A 105 -8.61 -20.40 11.93
CA LYS A 105 -9.31 -19.50 12.85
C LYS A 105 -10.76 -19.93 13.13
N ASN A 106 -11.19 -21.08 12.61
CA ASN A 106 -12.56 -21.59 12.72
C ASN A 106 -13.62 -20.62 12.19
N TYR A 107 -13.31 -19.87 11.13
CA TYR A 107 -14.27 -18.95 10.48
C TYR A 107 -15.17 -19.65 9.46
N THR A 108 -14.86 -20.89 9.09
CA THR A 108 -15.62 -21.70 8.14
C THR A 108 -15.89 -23.07 8.74
N ASP A 109 -17.07 -23.62 8.52
CA ASP A 109 -17.52 -24.92 9.00
C ASP A 109 -17.47 -25.97 7.87
N GLY A 110 -16.61 -26.98 8.01
CA GLY A 110 -16.47 -28.03 7.01
C GLY A 110 -16.20 -27.47 5.61
N ASN A 111 -17.19 -27.56 4.72
CA ASN A 111 -17.15 -27.11 3.32
C ASN A 111 -17.81 -25.74 3.07
N GLY A 112 -18.40 -25.13 4.10
CA GLY A 112 -19.11 -23.85 4.02
C GLY A 112 -18.25 -22.67 3.59
N GLY A 113 -18.93 -21.59 3.20
CA GLY A 113 -18.33 -20.36 2.71
C GLY A 113 -17.75 -20.45 1.29
N ASN A 114 -17.28 -19.32 0.78
CA ASN A 114 -16.75 -19.14 -0.57
C ASN A 114 -15.77 -17.97 -0.61
N LEU A 115 -14.87 -17.98 -1.60
CA LEU A 115 -14.00 -16.85 -1.91
C LEU A 115 -14.11 -16.55 -3.40
N THR A 116 -14.14 -15.28 -3.75
CA THR A 116 -14.20 -14.80 -5.12
C THR A 116 -13.26 -13.61 -5.31
N ILE A 117 -12.71 -13.48 -6.52
CA ILE A 117 -11.91 -12.32 -6.96
C ILE A 117 -12.40 -11.94 -8.35
N ARG A 118 -12.79 -10.68 -8.53
CA ARG A 118 -13.11 -10.17 -9.87
C ARG A 118 -11.81 -9.93 -10.64
N VAL A 119 -11.72 -10.49 -11.84
CA VAL A 119 -10.51 -10.50 -12.67
C VAL A 119 -10.76 -9.97 -14.09
N GLY A 120 -11.93 -9.40 -14.33
CA GLY A 120 -12.34 -8.84 -15.61
C GLY A 120 -13.63 -8.04 -15.49
N ASP A 121 -14.09 -7.50 -16.61
CA ASP A 121 -15.36 -6.78 -16.66
C ASP A 121 -16.53 -7.72 -16.35
N ASN A 122 -16.48 -8.93 -16.87
CA ASN A 122 -17.47 -9.97 -16.66
C ASN A 122 -16.88 -11.23 -16.01
N LEU A 123 -15.62 -11.22 -15.56
CA LEU A 123 -14.94 -12.44 -15.10
C LEU A 123 -14.67 -12.46 -13.59
N VAL A 124 -14.95 -13.61 -12.98
CA VAL A 124 -14.74 -13.88 -11.56
C VAL A 124 -14.03 -15.21 -11.37
N LEU A 125 -12.90 -15.19 -10.66
CA LEU A 125 -12.24 -16.39 -10.15
C LEU A 125 -12.89 -16.78 -8.81
N CYS A 126 -13.30 -18.03 -8.66
CA CYS A 126 -14.05 -18.48 -7.48
C CYS A 126 -13.62 -19.85 -6.98
N THR A 127 -13.91 -20.11 -5.70
CA THR A 127 -13.70 -21.42 -5.08
C THR A 127 -14.70 -22.48 -5.56
N PRO A 128 -14.32 -23.77 -5.55
CA PRO A 128 -15.22 -24.87 -5.86
C PRO A 128 -16.25 -25.14 -4.75
N THR A 129 -17.36 -25.79 -5.12
CA THR A 129 -18.32 -26.31 -4.15
C THR A 129 -17.81 -27.57 -3.44
N LEU A 130 -18.28 -27.81 -2.22
CA LEU A 130 -18.01 -29.02 -1.40
C LEU A 130 -16.52 -29.31 -1.11
N ILE A 131 -15.65 -28.31 -1.23
CA ILE A 131 -14.27 -28.39 -0.75
C ILE A 131 -14.07 -27.42 0.39
N SER A 132 -13.57 -27.95 1.51
CA SER A 132 -13.18 -27.16 2.67
C SER A 132 -12.08 -26.16 2.30
N LYS A 133 -12.26 -24.90 2.71
CA LYS A 133 -11.36 -23.80 2.34
C LYS A 133 -9.94 -24.01 2.86
N GLY A 134 -9.77 -24.79 3.93
CA GLY A 134 -8.46 -25.16 4.45
C GLY A 134 -7.64 -26.12 3.58
N PHE A 135 -8.27 -26.81 2.62
CA PHE A 135 -7.67 -27.91 1.86
C PHE A 135 -7.68 -27.70 0.34
N MET A 136 -8.15 -26.55 -0.14
CA MET A 136 -8.18 -26.23 -1.57
C MET A 136 -6.77 -26.20 -2.17
N GLN A 137 -6.64 -26.70 -3.40
CA GLN A 137 -5.46 -26.50 -4.25
C GLN A 137 -5.77 -25.50 -5.37
N PRO A 138 -4.76 -24.81 -5.95
CA PRO A 138 -4.97 -23.86 -7.03
C PRO A 138 -5.79 -24.42 -8.19
N GLU A 139 -5.58 -25.69 -8.54
CA GLU A 139 -6.24 -26.35 -9.67
C GLU A 139 -7.70 -26.70 -9.40
N ASP A 140 -8.18 -26.49 -8.17
CA ASP A 140 -9.58 -26.66 -7.81
C ASP A 140 -10.41 -25.39 -8.09
N MET A 141 -9.79 -24.24 -8.36
CA MET A 141 -10.52 -23.00 -8.66
C MET A 141 -11.28 -23.08 -9.98
N ALA A 142 -12.30 -22.23 -10.11
CA ALA A 142 -13.07 -22.08 -11.33
C ALA A 142 -13.11 -20.61 -11.76
N LEU A 143 -13.19 -20.38 -13.07
CA LEU A 143 -13.47 -19.08 -13.66
C LEU A 143 -14.92 -19.07 -14.13
N ILE A 144 -15.67 -18.05 -13.75
CA ILE A 144 -17.07 -17.88 -14.11
C ILE A 144 -17.30 -16.49 -14.68
N ASP A 145 -18.41 -16.32 -15.40
CA ASP A 145 -18.93 -14.99 -15.68
C ASP A 145 -19.80 -14.43 -14.53
N LEU A 146 -20.29 -13.19 -14.63
CA LEU A 146 -21.17 -12.58 -13.62
C LEU A 146 -22.58 -13.17 -13.58
N ASP A 147 -23.01 -13.88 -14.62
CA ASP A 147 -24.27 -14.65 -14.62
C ASP A 147 -24.10 -16.01 -13.93
N GLY A 148 -22.87 -16.38 -13.58
CA GLY A 148 -22.56 -17.68 -13.04
C GLY A 148 -22.66 -18.76 -14.10
N ASN A 149 -22.07 -18.59 -15.27
CA ASN A 149 -21.69 -19.68 -16.15
C ASN A 149 -20.22 -20.00 -15.92
N GLN A 150 -19.90 -21.29 -15.75
CA GLN A 150 -18.52 -21.73 -15.55
C GLN A 150 -17.81 -21.79 -16.90
N LEU A 151 -16.76 -20.98 -17.05
CA LEU A 151 -15.97 -20.84 -18.27
C LEU A 151 -14.70 -21.70 -18.24
N ALA A 152 -14.10 -21.89 -17.06
CA ALA A 152 -12.92 -22.73 -16.87
C ALA A 152 -12.85 -23.34 -15.45
N GLY A 153 -11.92 -24.28 -15.27
CA GLY A 153 -11.71 -25.04 -14.04
C GLY A 153 -12.42 -26.40 -14.05
N ARG A 154 -11.77 -27.43 -13.48
CA ARG A 154 -12.29 -28.81 -13.55
C ARG A 154 -13.39 -29.09 -12.52
N ARG A 155 -13.34 -28.42 -11.38
CA ARG A 155 -14.31 -28.61 -10.28
C ARG A 155 -15.50 -27.72 -10.52
N LYS A 156 -16.68 -28.15 -10.05
CA LYS A 156 -17.87 -27.31 -10.07
C LYS A 156 -17.65 -26.10 -9.16
N ARG A 157 -17.91 -24.90 -9.66
CA ARG A 157 -17.88 -23.66 -8.88
C ARG A 157 -18.82 -23.70 -7.66
N THR A 158 -18.64 -22.74 -6.76
CA THR A 158 -19.53 -22.49 -5.61
C THR A 158 -21.02 -22.47 -6.00
N SER A 159 -21.89 -22.94 -5.12
CA SER A 159 -23.36 -22.92 -5.32
C SER A 159 -23.99 -21.55 -5.05
N GLU A 160 -23.30 -20.73 -4.27
CA GLU A 160 -23.56 -19.32 -3.98
C GLU A 160 -22.70 -18.45 -4.89
#